data_AF-A0A3M1FWX2-F1
#
_entry.id   AF-A0A3M1FWX2-F1
#
_cell.length_a   1.000
_cell.length_b   1.000
_cell.length_c   1.000
_cell.angle_alpha   90.00
_cell.angle_beta   90.00
_cell.angle_gamma   90.00
#
_symmetry.space_group_name_H-M   'P 1'
#
loop_
_entity.id
_entity.type
_entity.pdbx_description
1 polymer ?
#
loop_
_entity_poly.entity_id
_entity_poly.type
_entity_poly.pdbx_seq_one_letter_code
_entity_poly.pdbx_strand_id
1 'polypeptide(L)'
;LALRLAAGEDLHLVVGPEGDDIVDHLRGAYPDARFHVVRQAAPRGTGDAVLQIAPLLTTYTGDLLILYGDTPLLRRSTIRGLLNYHRLKQADLTLLTAYVSDPSGYGRIIRDAHGRILDIVEADEAVGDLQAIREVNVGATVARVPALYAALEQLQQAGGASLRLTDTVHRLLRTGGRVAGFCTYDPDEILGVNTPTDLEAAAFALQKRFFHPWRTEERSEIRFGTGGWRAVIGEGFTMHNVRRLCQALANQVLRENQEQAGVLIGYDRRFLSDRAASVAAEVFAANNIPVQLLTEPAPTPLVTYATALRRCALGLVFTASHNPPEYNGLKVFHQDGSLLMAEETDRIEAEANSLQAEDVVKLDLELALTAQMVRHVDYT
;
A
#
# COMPACT_ATOMS: atom_id res chain seq x y z
N LEU A 1 -1.30 5.13 -12.43
CA LEU A 1 -0.13 5.15 -11.52
C LEU A 1 0.36 6.58 -11.24
N ALA A 2 0.71 7.36 -12.28
CA ALA A 2 1.33 8.68 -12.16
C ALA A 2 0.56 9.69 -11.27
N LEU A 3 -0.78 9.79 -11.42
CA LEU A 3 -1.63 10.67 -10.60
C LEU A 3 -1.59 10.39 -9.09
N ARG A 4 -1.09 9.22 -8.66
CA ARG A 4 -0.92 8.86 -7.24
C ARG A 4 0.51 9.07 -6.73
N LEU A 5 1.42 9.51 -7.61
CA LEU A 5 2.85 9.67 -7.34
C LEU A 5 3.28 11.14 -7.34
N ALA A 6 2.67 11.98 -8.17
CA ALA A 6 3.00 13.41 -8.30
C ALA A 6 1.73 14.26 -8.38
N ALA A 7 1.85 15.53 -7.99
CA ALA A 7 0.82 16.51 -8.25
C ALA A 7 0.69 16.74 -9.77
N GLY A 8 -0.49 17.16 -10.22
CA GLY A 8 -0.74 17.30 -11.66
C GLY A 8 0.10 18.39 -12.34
N GLU A 9 0.53 19.40 -11.59
CA GLU A 9 1.46 20.45 -12.06
C GLU A 9 2.89 19.93 -12.30
N ASP A 10 3.26 18.81 -11.69
CA ASP A 10 4.55 18.16 -11.91
C ASP A 10 4.47 17.06 -12.99
N LEU A 11 3.27 16.74 -13.49
CA LEU A 11 3.06 15.64 -14.42
C LEU A 11 3.12 16.11 -15.88
N HIS A 12 4.06 15.55 -16.63
CA HIS A 12 4.31 15.88 -18.04
C HIS A 12 4.08 14.65 -18.92
N LEU A 13 3.03 14.70 -19.74
CA LEU A 13 2.72 13.68 -20.72
C LEU A 13 3.36 14.06 -22.06
N VAL A 14 4.42 13.36 -22.44
CA VAL A 14 5.06 13.52 -23.75
C VAL A 14 4.35 12.61 -24.75
N VAL A 15 3.85 13.19 -25.84
CA VAL A 15 3.16 12.46 -26.91
C VAL A 15 3.78 12.75 -28.28
N GLY A 16 3.70 11.77 -29.18
CA GLY A 16 4.13 11.90 -30.56
C GLY A 16 3.11 12.64 -31.46
N PRO A 17 3.30 12.62 -32.79
CA PRO A 17 2.44 13.29 -33.76
C PRO A 17 0.97 12.86 -33.69
N GLU A 18 0.70 11.57 -33.46
CA GLU A 18 -0.64 10.99 -33.35
C GLU A 18 -1.16 10.98 -31.90
N GLY A 19 -0.57 11.81 -31.04
CA GLY A 19 -0.85 11.85 -29.60
C GLY A 19 -2.20 12.44 -29.20
N ASP A 20 -2.94 13.06 -30.12
CA ASP A 20 -4.15 13.83 -29.80
C ASP A 20 -5.27 12.94 -29.28
N ASP A 21 -5.48 11.77 -29.91
CA ASP A 21 -6.47 10.80 -29.48
C ASP A 21 -6.16 10.28 -28.06
N ILE A 22 -4.88 10.13 -27.71
CA ILE A 22 -4.44 9.73 -26.36
C ILE A 22 -4.78 10.82 -25.35
N VAL A 23 -4.47 12.07 -25.68
CA VAL A 23 -4.73 13.22 -24.80
C VAL A 23 -6.23 13.39 -24.56
N ASP A 24 -7.04 13.31 -25.61
CA ASP A 24 -8.49 13.46 -25.53
C ASP A 24 -9.12 12.31 -24.73
N HIS A 25 -8.67 11.08 -24.96
CA HIS A 25 -9.08 9.93 -24.16
C HIS A 25 -8.76 10.12 -22.67
N LEU A 26 -7.54 10.55 -22.33
CA LEU A 26 -7.13 10.74 -20.95
C LEU A 26 -7.89 11.87 -20.26
N ARG A 27 -8.16 12.98 -20.95
CA ARG A 27 -8.97 14.09 -20.41
C ARG A 27 -10.43 13.66 -20.19
N GLY A 28 -10.99 12.85 -21.08
CA GLY A 28 -12.34 12.31 -20.93
C GLY A 28 -12.45 11.30 -19.79
N ALA A 29 -11.49 10.38 -19.68
CA ALA A 29 -11.48 9.34 -18.65
C ALA A 29 -11.15 9.88 -17.26
N TYR A 30 -10.39 10.98 -17.17
CA TYR A 30 -9.95 11.59 -15.92
C TYR A 30 -10.17 13.11 -15.94
N PRO A 31 -11.42 13.59 -15.83
CA PRO A 31 -11.75 15.01 -16.00
C PRO A 31 -11.11 15.92 -14.94
N ASP A 32 -10.87 15.40 -13.73
CA ASP A 32 -10.23 16.14 -12.63
C ASP A 32 -8.69 16.05 -12.66
N ALA A 33 -8.11 15.22 -13.53
CA ALA A 33 -6.67 15.05 -13.60
C ALA A 33 -6.03 16.27 -14.29
N ARG A 34 -5.02 16.83 -13.63
CA ARG A 34 -4.17 17.88 -14.19
C ARG A 34 -2.86 17.27 -14.67
N PHE A 35 -2.41 17.68 -15.86
CA PHE A 35 -1.12 17.32 -16.44
C PHE A 35 -0.78 18.26 -17.60
N HIS A 36 0.51 18.44 -17.86
CA HIS A 36 1.03 19.18 -19.00
C HIS A 36 1.21 18.25 -20.20
N VAL A 37 0.68 18.66 -21.36
CA VAL A 37 0.89 17.93 -22.61
C VAL A 37 2.08 18.54 -23.34
N VAL A 38 3.02 17.68 -23.69
CA VAL A 38 4.28 18.06 -24.35
C VAL A 38 4.38 17.27 -25.65
N ARG A 39 4.66 17.94 -26.76
CA ARG A 39 4.70 17.29 -28.07
C ARG A 39 6.13 16.99 -28.50
N GLN A 40 6.38 15.74 -28.85
CA GLN A 40 7.54 15.34 -29.61
C GLN A 40 7.15 15.25 -31.08
N ALA A 41 7.53 16.26 -31.88
CA ALA A 41 7.07 16.40 -33.26
C ALA A 41 7.57 15.29 -34.22
N ALA A 42 8.67 14.62 -33.87
CA ALA A 42 9.20 13.49 -34.63
C ALA A 42 9.83 12.47 -33.67
N PRO A 43 9.79 11.15 -33.94
CA PRO A 43 10.27 10.11 -33.04
C PRO A 43 11.82 10.04 -33.04
N ARG A 44 12.48 11.05 -32.48
CA ARG A 44 13.95 11.19 -32.45
C ARG A 44 14.61 10.49 -31.26
N GLY A 45 13.88 9.58 -30.62
CA GLY A 45 14.36 8.78 -29.48
C GLY A 45 13.83 9.26 -28.12
N THR A 46 14.01 8.41 -27.11
CA THR A 46 13.47 8.59 -25.76
C THR A 46 14.16 9.70 -24.97
N GLY A 47 15.44 9.95 -25.22
CA GLY A 47 16.14 11.09 -24.63
C GLY A 47 15.69 12.42 -25.25
N ASP A 48 15.37 12.44 -26.54
CA ASP A 48 14.77 13.61 -27.20
C ASP A 48 13.36 13.90 -26.67
N ALA A 49 12.58 12.87 -26.33
CA ALA A 49 11.27 13.04 -25.68
C ALA A 49 11.41 13.77 -24.33
N VAL A 50 12.45 13.45 -23.54
CA VAL A 50 12.75 14.15 -22.28
C VAL A 50 13.21 15.59 -22.55
N LEU A 51 13.97 15.85 -23.62
CA LEU A 51 14.39 17.20 -23.97
C LEU A 51 13.22 18.12 -24.38
N GLN A 52 12.04 17.59 -24.70
CA GLN A 52 10.87 18.43 -24.99
C GLN A 52 10.39 19.23 -23.76
N ILE A 53 10.82 18.86 -22.54
CA ILE A 53 10.59 19.64 -21.31
C ILE A 53 11.81 20.45 -20.86
N ALA A 54 12.80 20.67 -21.73
CA ALA A 54 14.04 21.40 -21.43
C ALA A 54 13.85 22.73 -20.66
N PRO A 55 12.84 23.59 -20.94
CA PRO A 55 12.64 24.83 -20.18
C PRO A 55 12.52 24.59 -18.67
N LEU A 56 11.91 23.48 -18.24
CA LEU A 56 11.80 23.10 -16.84
C LEU A 56 13.12 22.52 -16.31
N LEU A 57 13.82 21.74 -17.15
CA LEU A 57 15.06 21.09 -16.78
C LEU A 57 16.20 22.08 -16.47
N THR A 58 16.16 23.28 -17.06
CA THR A 58 17.17 24.32 -16.81
C THR A 58 17.08 24.98 -15.44
N THR A 59 15.91 24.98 -14.80
CA THR A 59 15.67 25.69 -13.54
C THR A 59 15.38 24.74 -12.38
N TYR A 60 14.89 23.53 -12.65
CA TYR A 60 14.59 22.54 -11.63
C TYR A 60 15.82 21.73 -11.23
N THR A 61 16.03 21.56 -9.92
CA THR A 61 17.20 20.89 -9.34
C THR A 61 16.89 19.57 -8.65
N GLY A 62 15.62 19.15 -8.66
CA GLY A 62 15.17 17.92 -8.02
C GLY A 62 15.33 16.67 -8.88
N ASP A 63 14.57 15.64 -8.50
CA ASP A 63 14.56 14.34 -9.16
C ASP A 63 13.47 14.31 -10.25
N LEU A 64 13.80 13.83 -11.44
CA LEU A 64 12.84 13.54 -12.50
C LEU A 64 12.61 12.03 -12.58
N LEU A 65 11.36 11.61 -12.39
CA LEU A 65 10.92 10.23 -12.66
C LEU A 65 10.40 10.14 -14.10
N ILE A 66 11.00 9.25 -14.88
CA ILE A 66 10.65 8.98 -16.27
C ILE A 66 10.00 7.59 -16.33
N LEU A 67 8.79 7.52 -16.85
CA LEU A 67 8.00 6.29 -17.03
C LEU A 67 7.55 6.19 -18.48
N TYR A 68 7.38 4.96 -18.95
CA TYR A 68 6.87 4.65 -20.28
C TYR A 68 5.37 4.37 -20.21
N GLY A 69 4.62 4.82 -21.22
CA GLY A 69 3.16 4.69 -21.26
C GLY A 69 2.66 3.27 -21.56
N ASP A 70 3.55 2.41 -22.05
CA ASP A 70 3.28 1.04 -22.51
C ASP A 70 3.50 -0.03 -21.42
N THR A 71 3.91 0.36 -20.21
CA THR A 71 4.22 -0.57 -19.11
C THR A 71 3.15 -0.49 -18.00
N PRO A 72 1.92 -0.99 -18.24
CA PRO A 72 0.76 -0.69 -17.40
C PRO A 72 0.78 -1.36 -16.03
N LEU A 73 1.64 -2.37 -15.83
CA LEU A 73 1.63 -3.23 -14.63
C LEU A 73 2.61 -2.81 -13.55
N LEU A 74 3.39 -1.74 -13.75
CA LEU A 74 4.29 -1.18 -12.73
C LEU A 74 3.52 -0.85 -11.45
N ARG A 75 4.05 -1.32 -10.31
CA ARG A 75 3.44 -1.09 -9.00
C ARG A 75 3.93 0.21 -8.38
N ARG A 76 3.04 0.80 -7.57
CA ARG A 76 3.37 2.00 -6.78
C ARG A 76 4.52 1.74 -5.80
N SER A 77 4.53 0.58 -5.14
CA SER A 77 5.58 0.19 -4.19
C SER A 77 6.95 0.13 -4.87
N THR A 78 7.03 -0.44 -6.07
CA THR A 78 8.26 -0.52 -6.88
C THR A 78 8.80 0.87 -7.22
N ILE A 79 7.94 1.78 -7.71
CA ILE A 79 8.36 3.16 -8.00
C ILE A 79 8.78 3.94 -6.74
N ARG A 80 8.07 3.75 -5.62
CA ARG A 80 8.49 4.35 -4.33
C ARG A 80 9.84 3.81 -3.87
N GLY A 81 10.08 2.51 -4.06
CA GLY A 81 11.36 1.86 -3.79
C GLY A 81 12.48 2.44 -4.65
N LEU A 82 12.25 2.61 -5.95
CA LEU A 82 13.18 3.24 -6.90
C LEU A 82 13.57 4.66 -6.47
N LEU A 83 12.57 5.51 -6.17
CA LEU A 83 12.78 6.89 -5.70
C LEU A 83 13.58 6.95 -4.40
N ASN A 84 13.20 6.12 -3.42
CA ASN A 84 13.92 6.05 -2.14
C ASN A 84 15.36 5.58 -2.33
N TYR A 85 15.57 4.55 -3.14
CA TYR A 85 16.90 4.01 -3.44
C TYR A 85 17.79 5.04 -4.14
N HIS A 86 17.24 5.78 -5.12
CA HIS A 86 17.94 6.87 -5.80
C HIS A 86 18.50 7.90 -4.81
N ARG A 87 17.64 8.38 -3.90
CA ARG A 87 18.00 9.39 -2.89
C ARG A 87 19.03 8.86 -1.89
N LEU A 88 18.84 7.64 -1.38
CA LEU A 88 19.77 7.02 -0.42
C LEU A 88 21.14 6.74 -1.03
N LYS A 89 21.20 6.35 -2.31
CA LYS A 89 22.45 6.18 -3.04
C LYS A 89 23.04 7.51 -3.53
N GLN A 90 22.30 8.61 -3.39
CA GLN A 90 22.64 9.92 -3.95
C GLN A 90 23.01 9.83 -5.44
N ALA A 91 22.35 8.94 -6.16
CA ALA A 91 22.68 8.66 -7.55
C ALA A 91 22.43 9.91 -8.43
N ASP A 92 23.18 10.05 -9.50
CA ASP A 92 22.85 10.98 -10.58
C ASP A 92 21.73 10.41 -11.44
N LEU A 93 21.71 9.09 -11.62
CA LEU A 93 20.68 8.35 -12.35
C LEU A 93 20.50 6.96 -11.75
N THR A 94 19.25 6.55 -11.52
CA THR A 94 18.89 5.20 -11.08
C THR A 94 17.94 4.57 -12.09
N LEU A 95 18.31 3.41 -12.59
CA LEU A 95 17.49 2.60 -13.48
C LEU A 95 16.62 1.65 -12.67
N LEU A 96 15.36 1.49 -13.07
CA LEU A 96 14.63 0.28 -12.74
C LEU A 96 15.18 -0.84 -13.60
N THR A 97 15.57 -1.92 -12.93
CA THR A 97 16.10 -3.14 -13.53
C THR A 97 15.23 -4.30 -13.12
N ALA A 98 15.28 -5.40 -13.84
CA ALA A 98 14.56 -6.61 -13.46
C ALA A 98 15.37 -7.85 -13.75
N TYR A 99 15.13 -8.90 -12.96
CA TYR A 99 15.68 -10.22 -13.24
C TYR A 99 14.63 -11.08 -13.93
N VAL A 100 14.92 -11.54 -15.15
CA VAL A 100 13.97 -12.26 -16.00
C VAL A 100 14.46 -13.64 -16.39
N SER A 101 13.53 -14.54 -16.70
CA SER A 101 13.86 -15.85 -17.26
C SER A 101 14.26 -15.74 -18.73
N ASP A 102 13.56 -14.91 -19.50
CA ASP A 102 13.82 -14.61 -20.90
C ASP A 102 14.15 -13.11 -21.06
N PRO A 103 15.41 -12.75 -21.35
CA PRO A 103 15.82 -11.36 -21.52
C PRO A 103 15.65 -10.84 -22.96
N SER A 104 15.03 -11.60 -23.86
CA SER A 104 14.79 -11.19 -25.25
C SER A 104 14.04 -9.85 -25.32
N GLY A 105 14.52 -8.93 -26.16
CA GLY A 105 13.89 -7.61 -26.36
C GLY A 105 14.27 -6.52 -25.36
N TYR A 106 15.03 -6.82 -24.30
CA TYR A 106 15.45 -5.82 -23.30
C TYR A 106 16.95 -5.52 -23.31
N GLY A 107 17.36 -4.31 -22.90
CA GLY A 107 18.78 -4.00 -22.69
C GLY A 107 19.37 -4.77 -21.49
N ARG A 108 20.62 -5.21 -21.56
CA ARG A 108 21.35 -5.95 -20.52
C ARG A 108 22.06 -5.02 -19.56
N ILE A 109 21.95 -5.27 -18.26
CA ILE A 109 22.71 -4.54 -17.24
C ILE A 109 24.01 -5.28 -16.97
N ILE A 110 25.14 -4.63 -17.23
CA ILE A 110 26.46 -5.18 -16.94
C ILE A 110 26.93 -4.62 -15.61
N ARG A 111 27.32 -5.52 -14.69
CA ARG A 111 27.83 -5.14 -13.37
C ARG A 111 29.25 -5.65 -13.12
N ASP A 112 29.99 -4.94 -12.28
CA ASP A 112 31.25 -5.43 -11.74
C ASP A 112 31.03 -6.39 -10.55
N ALA A 113 32.12 -6.97 -10.05
CA ALA A 113 32.09 -7.88 -8.90
C ALA A 113 31.58 -7.23 -7.59
N HIS A 114 31.51 -5.91 -7.52
CA HIS A 114 31.00 -5.14 -6.37
C HIS A 114 29.53 -4.73 -6.59
N GLY A 115 28.89 -5.18 -7.68
CA GLY A 115 27.51 -4.86 -8.02
C GLY A 115 27.31 -3.45 -8.58
N ARG A 116 28.37 -2.73 -8.97
CA ARG A 116 28.25 -1.42 -9.63
C ARG A 116 27.93 -1.62 -11.12
N ILE A 117 27.05 -0.78 -11.67
CA ILE A 117 26.75 -0.81 -13.10
C ILE A 117 27.99 -0.32 -13.86
N LEU A 118 28.49 -1.16 -14.75
CA LEU A 118 29.58 -0.86 -15.67
C LEU A 118 29.06 -0.38 -17.01
N ASP A 119 27.94 -0.94 -17.46
CA ASP A 119 27.37 -0.63 -18.77
C ASP A 119 25.91 -1.08 -18.90
N ILE A 120 25.25 -0.58 -19.96
CA ILE A 120 23.98 -1.14 -20.46
C ILE A 120 24.19 -1.49 -21.92
N VAL A 121 23.83 -2.69 -22.34
CA VAL A 121 23.91 -3.07 -23.76
C VAL A 121 22.51 -3.26 -24.30
N GLU A 122 22.18 -2.60 -25.40
CA GLU A 122 20.84 -2.68 -25.99
C GLU A 122 20.52 -4.09 -26.50
N ALA A 123 19.22 -4.40 -26.61
CA ALA A 123 18.78 -5.75 -26.94
C ALA A 123 19.28 -6.23 -28.32
N ASP A 124 19.32 -5.32 -29.29
CA ASP A 124 19.81 -5.52 -30.66
C ASP A 124 21.33 -5.56 -30.77
N GLU A 125 22.04 -5.09 -29.74
CA GLU A 125 23.50 -5.04 -29.66
C GLU A 125 24.10 -6.17 -28.81
N ALA A 126 23.27 -6.85 -28.01
CA ALA A 126 23.71 -7.96 -27.16
C ALA A 126 24.08 -9.19 -28.01
N VAL A 127 25.38 -9.54 -27.99
CA VAL A 127 25.94 -10.70 -28.72
C VAL A 127 26.72 -11.63 -27.79
N GLY A 128 26.79 -12.91 -28.14
CA GLY A 128 27.54 -13.92 -27.38
C GLY A 128 27.07 -14.04 -25.94
N ASP A 129 28.00 -14.06 -24.99
CA ASP A 129 27.71 -14.24 -23.55
C ASP A 129 26.81 -13.14 -22.98
N LEU A 130 26.76 -11.95 -23.60
CA LEU A 130 25.89 -10.86 -23.16
C LEU A 130 24.41 -11.22 -23.30
N GLN A 131 24.04 -12.06 -24.27
CA GLN A 131 22.65 -12.48 -24.48
C GLN A 131 22.11 -13.28 -23.28
N ALA A 132 22.99 -13.97 -22.55
CA ALA A 132 22.66 -14.78 -21.39
C ALA A 132 22.47 -13.97 -20.10
N ILE A 133 22.82 -12.68 -20.09
CA ILE A 133 22.59 -11.79 -18.93
C ILE A 133 21.08 -11.64 -18.71
N ARG A 134 20.63 -11.97 -17.50
CA ARG A 134 19.21 -11.98 -17.11
C ARG A 134 18.75 -10.74 -16.35
N GLU A 135 19.69 -9.89 -15.93
CA GLU A 135 19.35 -8.58 -15.41
C GLU A 135 19.18 -7.61 -16.57
N VAL A 136 17.98 -7.04 -16.69
CA VAL A 136 17.58 -6.21 -17.83
C VAL A 136 17.15 -4.81 -17.41
N ASN A 137 17.32 -3.85 -18.32
CA ASN A 137 16.76 -2.51 -18.22
C ASN A 137 15.27 -2.54 -18.57
N VAL A 138 14.42 -1.99 -17.71
CA VAL A 138 12.96 -1.96 -17.92
C VAL A 138 12.42 -0.56 -18.19
N GLY A 139 13.30 0.38 -18.56
CA GLY A 139 12.97 1.71 -19.05
C GLY A 139 12.72 2.74 -17.94
N ALA A 140 11.93 2.41 -16.91
CA ALA A 140 11.63 3.37 -15.84
C ALA A 140 12.92 3.86 -15.14
N THR A 141 13.08 5.17 -15.02
CA THR A 141 14.34 5.79 -14.56
C THR A 141 14.05 6.98 -13.65
N VAL A 142 14.88 7.18 -12.62
CA VAL A 142 14.91 8.41 -11.82
C VAL A 142 16.26 9.07 -11.99
N ALA A 143 16.31 10.37 -12.24
CA ALA A 143 17.57 11.08 -12.37
C ALA A 143 17.53 12.47 -11.73
N ARG A 144 18.69 12.92 -11.22
CA ARG A 144 18.86 14.31 -10.81
C ARG A 144 18.92 15.17 -12.05
N VAL A 145 18.03 16.15 -12.13
CA VAL A 145 17.83 16.93 -13.35
C VAL A 145 19.08 17.63 -13.85
N PRO A 146 19.93 18.27 -13.02
CA PRO A 146 21.17 18.88 -13.50
C PRO A 146 22.12 17.90 -14.19
N ALA A 147 22.23 16.67 -13.67
CA ALA A 147 23.11 15.65 -14.23
C ALA A 147 22.53 15.06 -15.52
N LEU A 148 21.23 14.76 -15.53
CA LEU A 148 20.53 14.24 -16.70
C LEU A 148 20.53 15.25 -17.86
N TYR A 149 20.19 16.51 -17.57
CA TYR A 149 20.09 17.57 -18.58
C TYR A 149 21.45 17.84 -19.24
N ALA A 150 22.51 17.95 -18.44
CA ALA A 150 23.87 18.12 -18.96
C ALA A 150 24.31 16.94 -19.85
N ALA A 151 23.94 15.70 -19.50
CA ALA A 151 24.23 14.53 -20.33
C ALA A 151 23.45 14.57 -21.65
N LEU A 152 22.16 14.89 -21.62
CA LEU A 152 21.30 14.96 -22.81
C LEU A 152 21.72 16.07 -23.78
N GLU A 153 22.03 17.28 -23.29
CA GLU A 153 22.50 18.37 -24.15
C GLU A 153 23.78 17.97 -24.89
N GLN A 154 24.73 17.36 -24.18
CA GLN A 154 26.00 16.94 -24.78
C GLN A 154 25.81 15.84 -25.83
N LEU A 155 24.88 14.91 -25.60
CA LEU A 155 24.54 13.86 -26.57
C LEU A 155 23.80 14.43 -27.79
N GLN A 156 22.90 15.40 -27.58
CA GLN A 156 22.20 16.08 -28.67
C GLN A 156 23.19 16.85 -29.57
N GLN A 157 24.18 17.54 -28.97
CA GLN A 157 25.23 18.25 -29.70
C GLN A 157 26.18 17.33 -30.47
N ALA A 158 26.39 16.09 -29.99
CA ALA A 158 27.24 15.11 -30.65
C ALA A 158 26.69 14.64 -32.00
N GLY A 159 25.39 14.85 -32.27
CA GLY A 159 24.78 14.61 -33.58
C GLY A 159 24.59 13.12 -33.90
N GLY A 160 23.54 12.52 -33.35
CA GLY A 160 23.12 11.13 -33.63
C GLY A 160 21.75 11.05 -34.35
N ALA A 161 21.48 9.92 -35.01
CA ALA A 161 20.22 9.69 -35.71
C ALA A 161 19.01 9.54 -34.74
N SER A 162 19.24 8.97 -33.55
CA SER A 162 18.24 8.84 -32.48
C SER A 162 18.93 9.03 -31.13
N LEU A 163 18.33 9.81 -30.25
CA LEU A 163 18.83 10.08 -28.90
C LEU A 163 18.09 9.17 -27.91
N ARG A 164 18.73 8.09 -27.45
CA ARG A 164 18.14 7.17 -26.48
C ARG A 164 18.41 7.67 -25.06
N LEU A 165 17.48 7.44 -24.14
CA LEU A 165 17.67 7.78 -22.73
C LEU A 165 18.82 6.95 -22.11
N THR A 166 19.00 5.71 -22.57
CA THR A 166 20.09 4.82 -22.15
C THR A 166 21.48 5.37 -22.49
N ASP A 167 21.61 6.19 -23.55
CA ASP A 167 22.87 6.87 -23.89
C ASP A 167 23.38 7.77 -22.74
N THR A 168 22.46 8.32 -21.94
CA THR A 168 22.82 9.14 -20.77
C THR A 168 23.54 8.33 -19.71
N VAL A 169 23.28 7.02 -19.61
CA VAL A 169 23.95 6.12 -18.67
C VAL A 169 25.42 5.99 -19.03
N HIS A 170 25.72 5.66 -20.28
CA HIS A 170 27.09 5.61 -20.78
C HIS A 170 27.83 6.92 -20.54
N ARG A 171 27.16 8.04 -20.81
CA ARG A 171 27.74 9.38 -20.62
C ARG A 171 28.08 9.63 -19.15
N LEU A 172 27.12 9.40 -18.25
CA LEU A 172 27.32 9.60 -16.82
C LEU A 172 28.41 8.69 -16.26
N LEU A 173 28.45 7.42 -16.67
CA LEU A 173 29.52 6.50 -16.25
C LEU A 173 30.91 7.00 -16.69
N ARG A 174 31.05 7.48 -17.93
CA ARG A 174 32.32 8.02 -18.46
C ARG A 174 32.75 9.32 -17.78
N THR A 175 31.82 10.14 -17.31
CA THR A 175 32.11 11.41 -16.61
C THR A 175 32.23 11.25 -15.09
N GLY A 176 32.17 10.01 -14.57
CA GLY A 176 32.29 9.73 -13.14
C GLY A 176 31.00 9.98 -12.34
N GLY A 177 29.86 10.14 -13.01
CA GLY A 177 28.55 10.21 -12.41
C GLY A 177 28.14 8.90 -11.72
N ARG A 178 27.28 9.01 -10.71
CA ARG A 178 26.79 7.88 -9.92
C ARG A 178 25.56 7.27 -10.57
N VAL A 179 25.75 6.19 -11.33
CA VAL A 179 24.65 5.40 -11.87
C VAL A 179 24.36 4.21 -10.96
N ALA A 180 23.08 4.03 -10.62
CA ALA A 180 22.60 2.94 -9.78
C ALA A 180 21.49 2.14 -10.48
N GLY A 181 21.23 0.93 -10.00
CA GLY A 181 20.10 0.11 -10.45
C GLY A 181 19.32 -0.40 -9.25
N PHE A 182 17.99 -0.27 -9.30
CA PHE A 182 17.04 -0.86 -8.35
C PHE A 182 16.33 -2.02 -9.04
N CYS A 183 16.44 -3.23 -8.50
CA CYS A 183 15.94 -4.44 -9.16
C CYS A 183 14.56 -4.82 -8.63
N THR A 184 13.59 -4.96 -9.54
CA THR A 184 12.35 -5.70 -9.28
C THR A 184 12.53 -7.18 -9.63
N TYR A 185 11.76 -8.03 -8.95
CA TYR A 185 11.74 -9.48 -9.17
C TYR A 185 10.33 -9.99 -9.51
N ASP A 186 9.37 -9.08 -9.69
CA ASP A 186 8.04 -9.41 -10.23
C ASP A 186 8.10 -9.30 -11.77
N PRO A 187 8.16 -10.42 -12.51
CA PRO A 187 8.22 -10.38 -13.97
C PRO A 187 6.94 -9.80 -14.59
N ASP A 188 5.82 -9.81 -13.86
CA ASP A 188 4.55 -9.25 -14.34
C ASP A 188 4.62 -7.71 -14.40
N GLU A 189 5.48 -7.04 -13.61
CA GLU A 189 5.56 -5.57 -13.59
C GLU A 189 6.22 -4.95 -14.82
N ILE A 190 7.02 -5.74 -15.53
CA ILE A 190 7.93 -5.23 -16.56
C ILE A 190 7.42 -5.47 -17.98
N LEU A 191 6.24 -6.08 -18.10
CA LEU A 191 5.58 -6.36 -19.37
C LEU A 191 5.21 -5.04 -20.06
N GLY A 192 5.93 -4.74 -21.13
CA GLY A 192 5.62 -3.65 -22.05
C GLY A 192 4.64 -4.14 -23.12
N VAL A 193 3.67 -3.30 -23.48
CA VAL A 193 2.62 -3.63 -24.45
C VAL A 193 2.97 -3.02 -25.81
N ASN A 194 3.53 -3.84 -26.70
CA ASN A 194 3.87 -3.44 -28.06
C ASN A 194 3.00 -4.16 -29.11
N THR A 195 2.46 -5.31 -28.76
CA THR A 195 1.64 -6.16 -29.63
C THR A 195 0.33 -6.58 -28.95
N PRO A 196 -0.67 -7.05 -29.71
CA PRO A 196 -1.89 -7.61 -29.12
C PRO A 196 -1.63 -8.78 -28.16
N THR A 197 -0.63 -9.61 -28.44
CA THR A 197 -0.21 -10.71 -27.56
C THR A 197 0.34 -10.20 -26.23
N ASP A 198 1.12 -9.12 -26.23
CA ASP A 198 1.58 -8.49 -24.99
C ASP A 198 0.40 -7.94 -24.16
N LEU A 199 -0.61 -7.38 -24.83
CA LEU A 199 -1.81 -6.87 -24.17
C LEU A 199 -2.60 -8.00 -23.49
N GLU A 200 -2.75 -9.15 -24.14
CA GLU A 200 -3.37 -10.34 -23.56
C GLU A 200 -2.59 -10.84 -22.33
N ALA A 201 -1.27 -10.90 -22.42
CA ALA A 201 -0.41 -11.28 -21.31
C ALA A 201 -0.54 -10.30 -20.12
N ALA A 202 -0.56 -8.99 -20.39
CA ALA A 202 -0.75 -7.97 -19.37
C ALA A 202 -2.13 -8.06 -18.70
N ALA A 203 -3.19 -8.33 -19.49
CA ALA A 203 -4.54 -8.53 -18.97
C ALA A 203 -4.61 -9.78 -18.07
N PHE A 204 -3.99 -10.88 -18.47
CA PHE A 204 -3.92 -12.10 -17.66
C PHE A 204 -3.16 -11.87 -16.35
N ALA A 205 -2.02 -11.18 -16.39
CA ALA A 205 -1.26 -10.85 -15.19
C ALA A 205 -2.07 -9.95 -14.23
N LEU A 206 -2.86 -9.01 -14.75
CA LEU A 206 -3.78 -8.21 -13.95
C LEU A 206 -4.89 -9.06 -13.30
N GLN A 207 -5.48 -10.01 -14.04
CA GLN A 207 -6.47 -10.94 -13.49
C GLN A 207 -5.88 -11.81 -12.38
N LYS A 208 -4.70 -12.40 -12.59
CA LYS A 208 -3.95 -13.16 -11.57
C LYS A 208 -3.78 -12.35 -10.28
N ARG A 209 -3.51 -11.04 -10.38
CA ARG A 209 -3.42 -10.13 -9.22
C ARG A 209 -4.75 -9.93 -8.49
N PHE A 210 -5.88 -9.88 -9.21
CA PHE A 210 -7.19 -9.79 -8.57
C PHE A 210 -7.58 -11.06 -7.81
N PHE A 211 -7.19 -12.24 -8.32
CA PHE A 211 -7.55 -13.53 -7.72
C PHE A 211 -6.51 -14.08 -6.72
N HIS A 212 -5.33 -13.46 -6.61
CA HIS A 212 -4.42 -13.77 -5.51
C HIS A 212 -4.95 -13.12 -4.23
N PRO A 213 -5.23 -13.87 -3.15
CA PRO A 213 -5.68 -13.29 -1.90
C PRO A 213 -4.61 -12.32 -1.41
N TRP A 214 -4.93 -11.03 -1.47
CA TRP A 214 -4.07 -10.00 -0.93
C TRP A 214 -3.81 -10.34 0.54
N ARG A 215 -2.55 -10.37 0.97
CA ARG A 215 -2.25 -9.84 2.30
C ARG A 215 -2.57 -8.37 2.17
N THR A 216 -3.75 -7.98 2.64
CA THR A 216 -4.27 -6.63 2.50
C THR A 216 -3.18 -5.68 2.99
N GLU A 217 -2.61 -4.84 2.10
CA GLU A 217 -1.73 -3.75 2.54
C GLU A 217 -2.58 -2.93 3.52
N GLU A 218 -2.23 -3.03 4.81
CA GLU A 218 -3.08 -2.67 5.94
C GLU A 218 -3.72 -1.31 5.73
N ARG A 219 -5.05 -1.32 5.59
CA ARG A 219 -5.83 -0.25 6.17
C ARG A 219 -6.24 -0.73 7.53
N SER A 220 -5.95 0.06 8.55
CA SER A 220 -6.45 -0.14 9.91
C SER A 220 -7.95 0.16 9.94
N GLU A 221 -8.72 -0.54 9.10
CA GLU A 221 -10.17 -0.41 8.97
C GLU A 221 -10.80 -1.61 9.69
N ILE A 222 -11.72 -1.30 10.61
CA ILE A 222 -12.61 -2.26 11.24
C ILE A 222 -13.74 -2.52 10.24
N ARG A 223 -14.10 -3.79 10.01
CA ARG A 223 -15.25 -4.16 9.19
C ARG A 223 -16.06 -5.28 9.82
N PHE A 224 -17.35 -5.04 10.06
CA PHE A 224 -18.23 -6.08 10.57
C PHE A 224 -18.58 -7.10 9.47
N GLY A 225 -18.50 -8.37 9.83
CA GLY A 225 -19.09 -9.46 9.06
C GLY A 225 -20.29 -10.03 9.82
N THR A 226 -20.80 -11.17 9.35
CA THR A 226 -21.96 -11.84 9.95
C THR A 226 -21.73 -12.19 11.43
N GLY A 227 -22.32 -11.44 12.36
CA GLY A 227 -22.23 -11.66 13.79
C GLY A 227 -20.90 -11.24 14.44
N GLY A 228 -20.20 -10.25 13.89
CA GLY A 228 -19.04 -9.60 14.53
C GLY A 228 -17.92 -9.20 13.59
N TRP A 229 -16.94 -8.48 14.13
CA TRP A 229 -15.70 -8.11 13.45
C TRP A 229 -14.67 -9.25 13.53
N ARG A 230 -13.97 -9.54 12.43
CA ARG A 230 -12.85 -10.50 12.40
C ARG A 230 -11.73 -9.94 11.53
N ALA A 231 -10.51 -10.16 11.97
CA ALA A 231 -9.33 -9.78 11.24
C ALA A 231 -8.15 -10.69 11.58
N VAL A 232 -7.15 -10.70 10.70
CA VAL A 232 -5.89 -11.40 10.92
C VAL A 232 -5.13 -10.70 12.07
N ILE A 233 -4.60 -11.49 12.99
CA ILE A 233 -3.82 -11.01 14.13
C ILE A 233 -2.54 -10.34 13.63
N GLY A 234 -2.28 -9.13 14.12
CA GLY A 234 -1.13 -8.33 13.73
C GLY A 234 -1.37 -7.46 12.49
N GLU A 235 -2.41 -7.76 11.70
CA GLU A 235 -2.85 -6.90 10.60
C GLU A 235 -4.05 -6.05 11.03
N GLY A 236 -5.28 -6.53 10.83
CA GLY A 236 -6.47 -5.82 11.27
C GLY A 236 -6.78 -6.01 12.75
N PHE A 237 -6.52 -7.19 13.33
CA PHE A 237 -6.76 -7.43 14.75
C PHE A 237 -5.56 -6.92 15.57
N THR A 238 -5.61 -5.63 15.89
CA THR A 238 -4.62 -4.94 16.71
C THR A 238 -5.28 -4.39 17.97
N MET A 239 -4.48 -4.19 19.02
CA MET A 239 -4.98 -3.57 20.25
C MET A 239 -5.43 -2.12 20.03
N HIS A 240 -4.93 -1.46 18.97
CA HIS A 240 -5.42 -0.15 18.55
C HIS A 240 -6.87 -0.24 18.01
N ASN A 241 -7.18 -1.25 17.20
CA ASN A 241 -8.52 -1.44 16.64
C ASN A 241 -9.51 -1.95 17.67
N VAL A 242 -9.08 -2.82 18.57
CA VAL A 242 -9.89 -3.23 19.74
C VAL A 242 -10.31 -2.00 20.54
N ARG A 243 -9.38 -1.08 20.84
CA ARG A 243 -9.69 0.15 21.59
C ARG A 243 -10.68 1.05 20.87
N ARG A 244 -10.47 1.33 19.58
CA ARG A 244 -11.38 2.17 18.80
C ARG A 244 -12.78 1.56 18.69
N LEU A 245 -12.85 0.25 18.46
CA LEU A 245 -14.12 -0.46 18.43
C LEU A 245 -14.84 -0.42 19.79
N CYS A 246 -14.12 -0.67 20.89
CA CYS A 246 -14.69 -0.59 22.23
C CYS A 246 -15.09 0.84 22.60
N GLN A 247 -14.38 1.87 22.12
CA GLN A 247 -14.76 3.27 22.34
C GLN A 247 -16.07 3.60 21.61
N ALA A 248 -16.22 3.19 20.34
CA ALA A 248 -17.47 3.37 19.60
C ALA A 248 -18.64 2.61 20.26
N LEU A 249 -18.40 1.40 20.76
CA LEU A 249 -19.40 0.64 21.53
C LEU A 249 -19.75 1.32 22.86
N ALA A 250 -18.77 1.86 23.59
CA ALA A 250 -19.01 2.63 24.82
C ALA A 250 -19.84 3.89 24.55
N ASN A 251 -19.52 4.62 23.47
CA ASN A 251 -20.29 5.78 23.02
C ASN A 251 -21.74 5.41 22.71
N GLN A 252 -21.99 4.25 22.08
CA GLN A 252 -23.35 3.76 21.86
C GLN A 252 -24.09 3.49 23.16
N VAL A 253 -23.47 2.77 24.11
CA VAL A 253 -24.07 2.48 25.44
C VAL A 253 -24.46 3.77 26.15
N LEU A 254 -23.60 4.80 26.10
CA LEU A 254 -23.88 6.11 26.70
C LEU A 254 -25.01 6.85 25.95
N ARG A 255 -25.04 6.82 24.61
CA ARG A 255 -26.13 7.42 23.81
C ARG A 255 -27.49 6.80 24.14
N GLU A 256 -27.50 5.52 24.51
CA GLU A 256 -28.70 4.77 24.88
C GLU A 256 -29.05 4.87 26.38
N ASN A 257 -28.24 5.60 27.18
CA ASN A 257 -28.36 5.73 28.64
C ASN A 257 -28.37 4.36 29.36
N GLN A 258 -27.52 3.45 28.90
CA GLN A 258 -27.43 2.06 29.37
C GLN A 258 -26.17 1.80 30.21
N GLU A 259 -25.36 2.82 30.52
CA GLU A 259 -24.06 2.66 31.16
C GLU A 259 -24.11 1.98 32.53
N GLN A 260 -25.20 2.17 33.28
CA GLN A 260 -25.39 1.55 34.60
C GLN A 260 -25.61 0.04 34.54
N ALA A 261 -26.07 -0.49 33.40
CA ALA A 261 -26.21 -1.93 33.20
C ALA A 261 -24.85 -2.62 33.01
N GLY A 262 -23.80 -1.86 32.66
CA GLY A 262 -22.45 -2.36 32.47
C GLY A 262 -22.32 -3.33 31.29
N VAL A 263 -21.14 -3.92 31.15
CA VAL A 263 -20.84 -4.89 30.09
C VAL A 263 -20.25 -6.18 30.66
N LEU A 264 -20.49 -7.30 29.97
CA LEU A 264 -19.83 -8.58 30.23
C LEU A 264 -18.80 -8.84 29.13
N ILE A 265 -17.55 -9.12 29.49
CA ILE A 265 -16.46 -9.37 28.55
C ILE A 265 -15.87 -10.75 28.79
N GLY A 266 -15.90 -11.59 27.76
CA GLY A 266 -15.26 -12.89 27.71
C GLY A 266 -14.31 -13.04 26.53
N TYR A 267 -13.65 -14.19 26.46
CA TYR A 267 -12.69 -14.49 25.40
C TYR A 267 -12.51 -16.00 25.22
N ASP A 268 -12.03 -16.43 24.06
CA ASP A 268 -11.63 -17.83 23.80
C ASP A 268 -10.11 -18.04 23.94
N ARG A 269 -9.62 -19.23 23.59
CA ARG A 269 -8.19 -19.59 23.71
C ARG A 269 -7.30 -19.08 22.57
N ARG A 270 -7.81 -18.23 21.66
CA ARG A 270 -6.97 -17.71 20.57
C ARG A 270 -5.91 -16.77 21.13
N PHE A 271 -4.81 -16.69 20.39
CA PHE A 271 -3.71 -15.79 20.73
C PHE A 271 -4.23 -14.34 20.85
N LEU A 272 -3.86 -13.70 21.98
CA LEU A 272 -4.24 -12.34 22.37
C LEU A 272 -5.72 -12.09 22.73
N SER A 273 -6.59 -13.11 22.78
CA SER A 273 -7.99 -12.87 23.16
C SER A 273 -8.13 -12.38 24.61
N ASP A 274 -7.31 -12.90 25.53
CA ASP A 274 -7.22 -12.47 26.94
C ASP A 274 -6.80 -11.00 27.05
N ARG A 275 -5.75 -10.61 26.30
CA ARG A 275 -5.25 -9.24 26.27
C ARG A 275 -6.24 -8.27 25.63
N ALA A 276 -6.93 -8.70 24.57
CA ALA A 276 -7.99 -7.90 23.96
C ALA A 276 -9.15 -7.67 24.93
N ALA A 277 -9.53 -8.67 25.72
CA ALA A 277 -10.54 -8.55 26.78
C ALA A 277 -10.13 -7.55 27.87
N SER A 278 -8.88 -7.62 28.35
CA SER A 278 -8.32 -6.63 29.28
C SER A 278 -8.37 -5.21 28.70
N VAL A 279 -7.92 -5.03 27.46
CA VAL A 279 -7.92 -3.73 26.77
C VAL A 279 -9.31 -3.18 26.57
N ALA A 280 -10.29 -4.02 26.26
CA ALA A 280 -11.69 -3.62 26.19
C ALA A 280 -12.19 -3.14 27.56
N ALA A 281 -11.86 -3.87 28.63
CA ALA A 281 -12.24 -3.50 30.00
C ALA A 281 -11.69 -2.12 30.40
N GLU A 282 -10.43 -1.81 30.05
CA GLU A 282 -9.81 -0.49 30.27
C GLU A 282 -10.62 0.65 29.63
N VAL A 283 -11.12 0.45 28.41
CA VAL A 283 -11.87 1.47 27.66
C VAL A 283 -13.27 1.65 28.25
N PHE A 284 -14.01 0.57 28.50
CA PHE A 284 -15.36 0.68 29.11
C PHE A 284 -15.30 1.31 30.51
N ALA A 285 -14.34 0.90 31.34
CA ALA A 285 -14.17 1.47 32.67
C ALA A 285 -13.82 2.97 32.63
N ALA A 286 -12.99 3.41 31.68
CA ALA A 286 -12.67 4.82 31.50
C ALA A 286 -13.87 5.68 31.07
N ASN A 287 -14.84 5.06 30.40
CA ASN A 287 -16.11 5.67 30.02
C ASN A 287 -17.18 5.57 31.13
N ASN A 288 -16.78 5.21 32.35
CA ASN A 288 -17.66 5.02 33.52
C ASN A 288 -18.70 3.91 33.35
N ILE A 289 -18.42 2.91 32.50
CA ILE A 289 -19.28 1.74 32.30
C ILE A 289 -18.70 0.57 33.12
N PRO A 290 -19.42 0.03 34.12
CA PRO A 290 -18.94 -1.10 34.89
C PRO A 290 -18.72 -2.36 34.03
N VAL A 291 -17.64 -3.08 34.29
CA VAL A 291 -17.22 -4.25 33.51
C VAL A 291 -17.21 -5.50 34.39
N GLN A 292 -17.88 -6.53 33.92
CA GLN A 292 -17.71 -7.90 34.39
C GLN A 292 -16.76 -8.62 33.43
N LEU A 293 -15.54 -8.90 33.87
CA LEU A 293 -14.50 -9.54 33.05
C LEU A 293 -14.33 -11.00 33.45
N LEU A 294 -14.47 -11.93 32.50
CA LEU A 294 -14.23 -13.35 32.76
C LEU A 294 -12.74 -13.60 33.04
N THR A 295 -12.45 -14.48 34.00
CA THR A 295 -11.08 -14.86 34.35
C THR A 295 -10.55 -16.05 33.55
N GLU A 296 -11.43 -16.82 32.93
CA GLU A 296 -11.06 -17.99 32.14
C GLU A 296 -11.68 -17.96 30.74
N PRO A 297 -11.07 -18.64 29.75
CA PRO A 297 -11.63 -18.76 28.41
C PRO A 297 -13.03 -19.41 28.45
N ALA A 298 -14.00 -18.79 27.80
CA ALA A 298 -15.38 -19.25 27.79
C ALA A 298 -15.94 -19.39 26.37
N PRO A 299 -16.84 -20.36 26.12
CA PRO A 299 -17.48 -20.50 24.83
C PRO A 299 -18.50 -19.38 24.62
N THR A 300 -18.70 -18.95 23.36
CA THR A 300 -19.64 -17.87 23.01
C THR A 300 -21.03 -18.02 23.66
N PRO A 301 -21.69 -19.20 23.67
CA PRO A 301 -23.01 -19.35 24.28
C PRO A 301 -23.06 -19.03 25.79
N LEU A 302 -21.96 -19.25 26.53
CA LEU A 302 -21.89 -18.90 27.94
C LEU A 302 -21.89 -17.39 28.12
N VAL A 303 -21.10 -16.67 27.33
CA VAL A 303 -21.08 -15.20 27.36
C VAL A 303 -22.46 -14.65 27.01
N THR A 304 -23.09 -15.14 25.93
CA THR A 304 -24.43 -14.72 25.53
C THR A 304 -25.48 -14.98 26.62
N TYR A 305 -25.46 -16.16 27.24
CA TYR A 305 -26.37 -16.52 28.32
C TYR A 305 -26.16 -15.64 29.56
N ALA A 306 -24.91 -15.44 29.97
CA ALA A 306 -24.57 -14.66 31.15
C ALA A 306 -24.89 -13.16 30.98
N THR A 307 -24.71 -12.61 29.77
CA THR A 307 -25.15 -11.25 29.42
C THR A 307 -26.64 -11.06 29.69
N ALA A 308 -27.47 -11.99 29.18
CA ALA A 308 -28.91 -11.94 29.39
C ALA A 308 -29.33 -12.13 30.85
N LEU A 309 -28.68 -13.08 31.55
CA LEU A 309 -28.93 -13.34 32.96
C LEU A 309 -28.61 -12.12 33.84
N ARG A 310 -27.51 -11.43 33.56
CA ARG A 310 -27.06 -10.25 34.31
C ARG A 310 -27.66 -8.95 33.83
N ARG A 311 -28.39 -8.96 32.72
CA ARG A 311 -29.00 -7.78 32.10
C ARG A 311 -27.94 -6.71 31.79
N CYS A 312 -26.76 -7.13 31.35
CA CYS A 312 -25.71 -6.21 30.91
C CYS A 312 -26.13 -5.52 29.60
N ALA A 313 -25.75 -4.26 29.41
CA ALA A 313 -26.05 -3.51 28.18
C ALA A 313 -25.50 -4.25 26.95
N LEU A 314 -24.26 -4.73 27.05
CA LEU A 314 -23.61 -5.52 26.00
C LEU A 314 -22.90 -6.75 26.56
N GLY A 315 -22.91 -7.81 25.75
CA GLY A 315 -22.03 -8.97 25.87
C GLY A 315 -20.95 -8.94 24.81
N LEU A 316 -19.68 -9.05 25.22
CA LEU A 316 -18.52 -9.01 24.33
C LEU A 316 -17.75 -10.33 24.46
N VAL A 317 -17.43 -10.97 23.33
CA VAL A 317 -16.52 -12.13 23.33
C VAL A 317 -15.48 -12.02 22.24
N PHE A 318 -14.21 -12.05 22.66
CA PHE A 318 -13.08 -12.09 21.75
C PHE A 318 -12.90 -13.50 21.19
N THR A 319 -13.18 -13.65 19.90
CA THR A 319 -13.13 -14.90 19.14
C THR A 319 -13.25 -14.64 17.64
N ALA A 320 -12.59 -15.46 16.81
CA ALA A 320 -12.89 -15.54 15.38
C ALA A 320 -13.77 -16.75 15.01
N SER A 321 -14.40 -17.41 15.98
CA SER A 321 -15.33 -18.52 15.74
C SER A 321 -14.67 -19.65 14.92
N HIS A 322 -15.15 -19.91 13.69
CA HIS A 322 -14.66 -20.97 12.80
C HIS A 322 -13.52 -20.52 11.87
N ASN A 323 -13.09 -19.26 11.91
CA ASN A 323 -12.00 -18.78 11.05
C ASN A 323 -10.66 -19.46 11.41
N PRO A 324 -9.70 -19.50 10.48
CA PRO A 324 -8.35 -20.02 10.74
C PRO A 324 -7.68 -19.43 12.00
N PRO A 325 -6.69 -20.11 12.60
CA PRO A 325 -6.07 -19.71 13.89
C PRO A 325 -5.39 -18.34 13.87
N GLU A 326 -4.95 -17.88 12.70
CA GLU A 326 -4.37 -16.55 12.49
C GLU A 326 -5.39 -15.40 12.58
N TYR A 327 -6.70 -15.71 12.63
CA TYR A 327 -7.76 -14.72 12.85
C TYR A 327 -8.12 -14.59 14.33
N ASN A 328 -8.46 -13.37 14.73
CA ASN A 328 -9.20 -13.10 15.95
C ASN A 328 -10.31 -12.07 15.65
N GLY A 329 -11.12 -11.70 16.62
CA GLY A 329 -12.26 -10.83 16.39
C GLY A 329 -13.06 -10.55 17.64
N LEU A 330 -14.17 -9.86 17.45
CA LEU A 330 -15.11 -9.51 18.51
C LEU A 330 -16.53 -9.81 18.04
N LYS A 331 -17.26 -10.60 18.83
CA LYS A 331 -18.73 -10.65 18.74
C LYS A 331 -19.32 -9.76 19.84
N VAL A 332 -20.40 -9.09 19.49
CA VAL A 332 -21.14 -8.21 20.39
C VAL A 332 -22.61 -8.66 20.41
N PHE A 333 -23.17 -8.74 21.61
CA PHE A 333 -24.54 -9.14 21.88
C PHE A 333 -25.28 -8.04 22.63
N HIS A 334 -26.55 -7.87 22.31
CA HIS A 334 -27.50 -7.08 23.07
C HIS A 334 -27.79 -7.70 24.44
N GLN A 335 -28.47 -6.93 25.29
CA GLN A 335 -28.89 -7.34 26.62
C GLN A 335 -29.71 -8.63 26.64
N ASP A 336 -30.47 -8.95 25.58
CA ASP A 336 -31.24 -10.18 25.46
C ASP A 336 -30.44 -11.37 24.87
N GLY A 337 -29.15 -11.15 24.55
CA GLY A 337 -28.27 -12.12 23.93
C GLY A 337 -28.36 -12.20 22.41
N SER A 338 -29.19 -11.37 21.77
CA SER A 338 -29.25 -11.29 20.31
C SER A 338 -28.02 -10.57 19.73
N LEU A 339 -27.73 -10.77 18.44
CA LEU A 339 -26.65 -10.07 17.75
C LEU A 339 -27.09 -8.66 17.35
N LEU A 340 -26.10 -7.76 17.21
CA LEU A 340 -26.32 -6.44 16.61
C LEU A 340 -26.85 -6.57 15.18
N MET A 341 -27.76 -5.66 14.80
CA MET A 341 -28.30 -5.55 13.46
C MET A 341 -27.33 -4.83 12.52
N ALA A 342 -27.50 -5.01 11.21
CA ALA A 342 -26.60 -4.45 10.19
C ALA A 342 -26.46 -2.91 10.30
N GLU A 343 -27.57 -2.19 10.49
CA GLU A 343 -27.55 -0.73 10.64
C GLU A 343 -26.80 -0.28 11.91
N GLU A 344 -26.81 -1.09 12.97
CA GLU A 344 -26.05 -0.80 14.18
C GLU A 344 -24.56 -1.02 13.93
N THR A 345 -24.21 -2.16 13.33
CA THR A 345 -22.81 -2.47 13.01
C THR A 345 -22.20 -1.48 12.04
N ASP A 346 -22.96 -0.98 11.05
CA ASP A 346 -22.49 0.03 10.10
C ASP A 346 -22.18 1.37 10.78
N ARG A 347 -23.02 1.78 11.74
CA ARG A 347 -22.79 3.01 12.52
C ARG A 347 -21.57 2.86 13.44
N ILE A 348 -21.46 1.74 14.16
CA ILE A 348 -20.30 1.45 15.02
C ILE A 348 -19.02 1.37 14.19
N GLU A 349 -19.08 0.75 13.01
CA GLU A 349 -17.96 0.64 12.08
C GLU A 349 -17.48 2.01 11.61
N ALA A 350 -18.40 2.86 11.13
CA ALA A 350 -18.08 4.20 10.66
C ALA A 350 -17.47 5.07 11.78
N GLU A 351 -18.03 4.99 12.99
CA GLU A 351 -17.51 5.71 14.16
C GLU A 351 -16.12 5.18 14.56
N ALA A 352 -15.95 3.87 14.73
CA ALA A 352 -14.67 3.29 15.12
C ALA A 352 -13.54 3.60 14.11
N ASN A 353 -13.87 3.69 12.82
CA ASN A 353 -12.92 4.02 11.77
C ASN A 353 -12.60 5.52 11.68
N SER A 354 -13.44 6.41 12.21
CA SER A 354 -13.17 7.86 12.26
C SER A 354 -12.31 8.25 13.47
N LEU A 355 -12.41 7.50 14.58
CA LEU A 355 -11.66 7.74 15.81
C LEU A 355 -10.14 7.62 15.60
N GLN A 356 -9.42 8.59 16.15
CA GLN A 356 -7.96 8.60 16.30
C GLN A 356 -7.57 8.05 17.69
N ALA A 357 -6.26 7.85 17.90
CA ALA A 357 -5.76 7.32 19.17
C ALA A 357 -6.05 8.22 20.38
N GLU A 358 -6.15 9.53 20.15
CA GLU A 358 -6.46 10.55 21.16
C GLU A 358 -7.94 10.61 21.55
N ASP A 359 -8.84 10.10 20.70
CA ASP A 359 -10.28 10.04 20.99
C ASP A 359 -10.67 8.86 21.88
N VAL A 360 -9.75 7.91 22.12
CA VAL A 360 -9.99 6.74 22.96
C VAL A 360 -9.54 7.04 24.40
N VAL A 361 -10.51 7.06 25.31
CA VAL A 361 -10.21 7.13 26.76
C VAL A 361 -9.94 5.73 27.31
N LYS A 362 -8.96 5.64 28.21
CA LYS A 362 -8.53 4.38 28.83
C LYS A 362 -8.15 4.60 30.29
N LEU A 363 -8.44 3.59 31.11
CA LEU A 363 -8.08 3.53 32.52
C LEU A 363 -7.24 2.28 32.70
N ASP A 364 -6.07 2.42 33.33
CA ASP A 364 -5.23 1.28 33.66
C ASP A 364 -6.04 0.18 34.38
N LEU A 365 -5.87 -1.07 33.97
CA LEU A 365 -6.71 -2.16 34.46
C LEU A 365 -6.62 -2.34 35.98
N GLU A 366 -5.45 -2.18 36.58
CA GLU A 366 -5.27 -2.31 38.04
C GLU A 366 -5.99 -1.18 38.78
N LEU A 367 -5.96 0.04 38.23
CA LEU A 367 -6.76 1.15 38.76
C LEU A 367 -8.26 0.89 38.61
N ALA A 368 -8.70 0.34 37.47
CA ALA A 368 -10.10 0.02 37.22
C ALA A 368 -10.63 -1.08 38.16
N LEU A 369 -9.80 -2.09 38.45
CA LEU A 369 -10.08 -3.13 39.46
C LEU A 369 -10.14 -2.54 40.86
N THR A 370 -9.16 -1.70 41.22
CA THR A 370 -9.12 -1.03 42.54
C THR A 370 -10.33 -0.12 42.75
N ALA A 371 -10.73 0.63 41.72
CA ALA A 371 -11.92 1.48 41.73
C ALA A 371 -13.24 0.69 41.64
N GLN A 372 -13.18 -0.64 41.52
CA GLN A 372 -14.34 -1.54 41.38
C GLN A 372 -15.19 -1.27 40.11
N MET A 373 -14.61 -0.58 39.13
CA MET A 373 -15.18 -0.38 37.80
C MET A 373 -15.04 -1.64 36.94
N VAL A 374 -13.98 -2.43 37.16
CA VAL A 374 -13.84 -3.78 36.60
C VAL A 374 -13.94 -4.77 37.75
N ARG A 375 -14.68 -5.86 37.54
CA ARG A 375 -14.77 -6.99 38.47
C ARG A 375 -14.54 -8.28 37.72
N HIS A 376 -13.67 -9.12 38.27
CA HIS A 376 -13.52 -10.49 37.81
C HIS A 376 -14.74 -11.30 38.19
N VAL A 377 -15.23 -12.08 37.23
CA VAL A 377 -16.39 -12.96 37.39
C VAL A 377 -16.08 -14.32 36.80
N ASP A 378 -16.67 -15.34 37.40
CA ASP A 378 -16.57 -16.72 36.95
C ASP A 378 -17.98 -17.30 36.77
N TYR A 379 -18.18 -17.95 35.63
CA TYR A 379 -19.42 -18.65 35.26
C TYR A 379 -19.11 -20.05 34.70
N THR A 380 -17.85 -20.49 34.80
CA THR A 380 -17.38 -21.78 34.29
C THR A 380 -17.56 -22.92 35.28
#